data_AF-A0A547LL95-F1
#
_entry.id   AF-A0A547LL95-F1
#
_cell.length_a   1.000
_cell.length_b   1.000
_cell.length_c   1.000
_cell.angle_alpha   90.00
_cell.angle_beta   90.00
_cell.angle_gamma   90.00
#
_symmetry.space_group_name_H-M   'P 1'
#
loop_
_entity.id
_entity.type
_entity.pdbx_description
1 polymer ?
#
loop_
_entity_poly.entity_id
_entity_poly.type
_entity_poly.pdbx_seq_one_letter_code
_entity_poly.pdbx_strand_id
1 'polypeptide(L)'
;MLSKPFEQPVRVWVGLGFPRQLNTVAEAYQFAVEWCGNSPEQKAAIRACKAALVGDIDPETARGIFTAFARKKDILMDDGVTTPPLSTWTPDHV
;
A
#
# COMPACT_ATOMS: atom_id res chain seq x y z
N MET A 1 21.23 3.20 5.20
CA MET A 1 19.97 3.70 5.80
C MET A 1 19.01 2.53 5.89
N LEU A 2 18.78 1.96 7.07
CA LEU A 2 17.79 0.88 7.24
C LEU A 2 16.40 1.52 7.29
N SER A 3 15.70 1.50 6.16
CA SER A 3 14.29 1.88 6.11
C SER A 3 13.48 0.86 6.89
N LYS A 4 12.71 1.32 7.89
CA LYS A 4 11.87 0.41 8.68
C LYS A 4 10.86 -0.29 7.76
N PRO A 5 10.75 -1.64 7.85
CA PRO A 5 9.74 -2.38 7.10
C PRO A 5 8.35 -2.11 7.68
N PHE A 6 7.33 -2.27 6.84
CA PHE A 6 5.95 -2.41 7.28
C PHE A 6 5.69 -3.83 7.78
N GLU A 7 4.75 -3.99 8.70
CA GLU A 7 4.26 -5.31 9.14
C GLU A 7 3.58 -6.06 8.00
N GLN A 8 2.81 -5.33 7.18
CA GLN A 8 2.24 -5.85 5.94
C GLN A 8 2.64 -4.94 4.78
N PRO A 9 3.13 -5.49 3.68
CA PRO A 9 3.52 -4.69 2.54
C PRO A 9 2.29 -4.04 1.89
N VAL A 10 2.47 -2.84 1.35
CA VAL A 10 1.42 -2.15 0.60
C VAL A 10 1.59 -2.46 -0.88
N ARG A 11 0.58 -3.06 -1.51
CA ARG A 11 0.57 -3.31 -2.95
C ARG A 11 -0.17 -2.20 -3.67
N VAL A 12 0.49 -1.61 -4.66
CA VAL A 12 -0.06 -0.54 -5.49
C VAL A 12 0.06 -0.87 -6.96
N TRP A 13 -0.93 -0.45 -7.74
CA TRP A 13 -0.84 -0.43 -9.19
C TRP A 13 0.05 0.73 -9.61
N VAL A 14 1.09 0.41 -10.39
CA VAL A 14 1.93 1.41 -11.05
C VAL A 14 1.62 1.47 -12.53
N GLY A 15 2.04 2.53 -13.21
CA GLY A 15 1.76 2.76 -14.64
C GLY A 15 1.93 1.49 -15.49
N LEU A 16 1.11 1.38 -16.54
CA LEU A 16 0.96 0.19 -17.40
C LEU A 16 0.34 -1.05 -16.70
N GLY A 17 -0.19 -0.90 -15.48
CA GLY A 17 -0.97 -1.96 -14.82
C GLY A 17 -0.11 -3.05 -14.18
N PHE A 18 1.13 -2.72 -13.79
CA PHE A 18 1.97 -3.66 -13.05
C PHE A 18 1.81 -3.47 -11.54
N PRO A 19 1.68 -4.57 -10.77
CA PRO A 19 1.69 -4.48 -9.32
C PRO A 19 3.10 -4.16 -8.82
N ARG A 20 3.20 -3.22 -7.89
CA ARG A 20 4.42 -2.97 -7.11
C ARG A 20 4.13 -3.17 -5.64
N GLN A 21 4.96 -3.98 -5.00
CA GLN A 21 4.92 -4.18 -3.56
C GLN A 21 5.89 -3.22 -2.87
N LEU A 22 5.40 -2.50 -1.87
CA LEU A 22 6.17 -1.57 -1.06
C LEU A 22 6.32 -2.19 0.33
N ASN A 23 7.53 -2.62 0.67
CA ASN A 23 7.83 -3.32 1.92
C ASN A 23 8.30 -2.37 3.01
N THR A 24 8.80 -1.20 2.63
CA THR A 24 9.42 -0.25 3.56
C THR A 24 8.87 1.16 3.41
N VAL A 25 9.02 1.95 4.47
CA VAL A 25 8.66 3.39 4.48
C VAL A 25 9.40 4.16 3.37
N ALA A 26 10.63 3.80 3.05
CA ALA A 26 11.39 4.48 2.01
C ALA A 26 10.85 4.19 0.61
N GLU A 27 10.46 2.95 0.32
CA GLU A 27 9.82 2.61 -0.96
C GLU A 27 8.49 3.37 -1.12
N ALA A 28 7.69 3.45 -0.05
CA ALA A 28 6.45 4.24 -0.05
C ALA A 28 6.72 5.75 -0.24
N TYR A 29 7.75 6.29 0.41
CA TYR A 29 8.18 7.67 0.24
C TYR A 29 8.57 7.96 -1.22
N GLN A 30 9.45 7.15 -1.80
CA GLN A 30 9.89 7.32 -3.19
C GLN A 30 8.71 7.25 -4.14
N PHE A 31 7.82 6.27 -3.97
CA PHE A 31 6.61 6.15 -4.78
C PHE A 31 5.72 7.39 -4.68
N ALA A 32 5.48 7.91 -3.47
CA ALA A 32 4.65 9.09 -3.28
C ALA A 32 5.26 10.37 -3.89
N VAL A 33 6.61 10.48 -3.90
CA VAL A 33 7.32 11.61 -4.52
C VAL A 33 7.31 11.51 -6.05
N GLU A 34 7.49 10.31 -6.60
CA GLU A 34 7.48 10.05 -8.04
C GLU A 34 6.06 10.11 -8.65
N TRP A 35 5.02 9.96 -7.83
CA TRP A 35 3.65 10.01 -8.28
C TRP A 35 3.29 11.37 -8.90
N CYS A 36 2.90 11.36 -10.18
CA CYS A 36 2.43 12.57 -10.86
C CYS A 36 1.12 13.06 -10.24
N GLY A 37 1.16 14.22 -9.58
CA GLY A 37 0.00 14.82 -8.94
C GLY A 37 0.37 15.94 -7.96
N ASN A 38 -0.64 16.59 -7.39
CA ASN A 38 -0.46 17.59 -6.34
C ASN A 38 -1.61 17.54 -5.31
N SER A 39 -2.11 16.34 -5.06
CA SER A 39 -3.23 16.14 -4.12
C SER A 39 -2.80 16.33 -2.67
N PRO A 40 -3.67 16.87 -1.80
CA PRO A 40 -3.36 17.00 -0.37
C PRO A 40 -3.03 15.65 0.29
N GLU A 41 -3.65 14.56 -0.17
CA GLU A 41 -3.40 13.20 0.32
C GLU A 41 -1.97 12.73 -0.02
N GLN A 42 -1.45 13.09 -1.19
CA GLN A 42 -0.07 12.79 -1.59
C GLN A 42 0.91 13.55 -0.69
N LYS A 43 0.68 14.84 -0.46
CA LYS A 43 1.49 15.65 0.45
C LYS A 43 1.46 15.10 1.88
N ALA A 44 0.31 14.63 2.34
CA ALA A 44 0.17 14.00 3.64
C ALA A 44 0.98 12.70 3.72
N ALA A 45 0.90 11.83 2.70
CA ALA A 45 1.68 10.60 2.62
C ALA A 45 3.20 10.88 2.61
N ILE A 46 3.68 11.83 1.80
CA ILE A 46 5.10 12.22 1.77
C ILE A 46 5.58 12.69 3.15
N ARG A 47 4.79 13.54 3.83
CA ARG A 47 5.12 14.05 5.17
C ARG A 47 5.15 12.93 6.20
N ALA A 48 4.16 12.04 6.18
CA ALA A 48 4.10 10.90 7.09
C ALA A 48 5.28 9.96 6.89
N CYS A 49 5.60 9.58 5.65
CA CYS A 49 6.75 8.74 5.37
C CYS A 49 8.06 9.42 5.80
N LYS A 50 8.20 10.74 5.59
CA LYS A 50 9.37 11.48 6.06
C LYS A 50 9.49 11.47 7.59
N ALA A 51 8.39 11.69 8.32
CA ALA A 51 8.37 11.61 9.78
C ALA A 51 8.75 10.21 10.28
N ALA A 52 8.24 9.15 9.63
CA ALA A 52 8.59 7.77 9.97
C ALA A 52 10.06 7.43 9.68
N LEU A 53 10.65 7.98 8.62
CA LEU A 53 12.08 7.81 8.30
C LEU A 53 13.00 8.47 9.35
N VAL A 54 12.57 9.60 9.93
CA VAL A 54 13.30 10.28 11.02
C VAL A 54 13.01 9.65 12.38
N GLY A 55 11.94 8.85 12.50
CA GLY A 55 11.56 8.16 13.73
C GLY A 55 10.57 8.93 14.62
N ASP A 56 9.99 10.02 14.12
CA ASP A 56 8.96 10.81 14.83
C ASP A 56 7.64 10.05 14.96
N ILE A 57 7.31 9.19 13.99
CA ILE A 57 6.10 8.36 14.00
C ILE A 57 6.41 6.91 13.67
N ASP A 58 5.47 6.04 14.02
CA ASP A 58 5.55 4.62 13.74
C ASP A 58 5.38 4.32 12.22
N PRO A 59 6.12 3.33 11.65
CA PRO A 59 5.96 2.91 10.26
C PRO A 59 4.52 2.55 9.88
N GLU A 60 3.74 1.91 10.77
CA GLU A 60 2.35 1.53 10.50
C GLU A 60 1.43 2.76 10.45
N THR A 61 1.77 3.81 11.20
CA THR A 61 1.07 5.09 11.07
C THR A 61 1.30 5.71 9.69
N ALA A 62 2.55 5.69 9.20
CA ALA A 62 2.86 6.15 7.85
C ALA A 62 2.19 5.26 6.79
N ARG A 63 2.12 3.94 7.02
CA ARG A 63 1.41 2.98 6.17
C ARG A 63 -0.05 3.37 6.01
N GLY A 64 -0.77 3.58 7.11
CA GLY A 64 -2.20 3.92 7.07
C GLY A 64 -2.48 5.20 6.26
N ILE A 65 -1.65 6.23 6.43
CA ILE A 65 -1.78 7.48 5.66
C ILE A 65 -1.49 7.25 4.17
N PHE A 66 -0.47 6.45 3.86
CA PHE A 66 -0.14 6.09 2.48
C PHE A 66 -1.25 5.25 1.83
N THR A 67 -1.83 4.28 2.54
CA THR A 67 -2.97 3.48 2.07
C THR A 67 -4.19 4.36 1.77
N ALA A 68 -4.46 5.38 2.59
CA ALA A 68 -5.53 6.33 2.33
C ALA A 68 -5.28 7.13 1.03
N PHE A 69 -4.04 7.56 0.79
CA PHE A 69 -3.64 8.17 -0.48
C PHE A 69 -3.84 7.22 -1.67
N ALA A 70 -3.36 5.99 -1.56
CA ALA A 70 -3.47 4.98 -2.62
C ALA A 70 -4.95 4.65 -2.93
N ARG A 71 -5.78 4.53 -1.90
CA ARG A 71 -7.23 4.32 -2.04
C ARG A 71 -7.92 5.50 -2.71
N LYS A 72 -7.53 6.74 -2.36
CA LYS A 72 -8.08 7.96 -2.97
C LYS A 72 -7.73 8.08 -4.47
N LYS A 73 -6.59 7.53 -4.87
CA LYS A 73 -6.13 7.48 -6.26
C LYS A 73 -6.57 6.24 -7.03
N ASP A 74 -7.32 5.34 -6.39
CA ASP A 74 -7.75 4.06 -6.97
C ASP A 74 -6.57 3.19 -7.45
N ILE A 75 -5.42 3.32 -6.78
CA ILE A 75 -4.20 2.56 -7.10
C ILE A 75 -3.83 1.55 -6.03
N LEU A 76 -4.56 1.53 -4.90
CA LEU A 76 -4.37 0.50 -3.90
C LEU A 76 -4.86 -0.83 -4.46
N MET A 77 -3.99 -1.83 -4.48
CA MET A 77 -4.44 -3.20 -4.64
C MET A 77 -5.03 -3.64 -3.31
N ASP A 78 -6.34 -3.82 -3.30
CA ASP A 78 -6.99 -4.46 -2.16
C ASP A 78 -6.54 -5.93 -2.14
N ASP A 79 -5.98 -6.39 -1.02
CA ASP A 79 -5.70 -7.80 -0.75
C ASP A 79 -7.00 -8.63 -0.61
N GLY A 80 -8.17 -8.04 -0.88
CA GLY A 80 -9.50 -8.62 -0.81
C GLY A 80 -9.85 -9.67 -1.87
N VAL A 81 -8.89 -10.45 -2.37
CA VAL A 81 -9.25 -11.84 -2.70
C VAL A 81 -9.31 -12.60 -1.37
N THR A 82 -10.44 -12.42 -0.67
CA THR A 82 -10.99 -13.57 0.05
C THR A 82 -11.16 -14.63 -1.01
N THR A 83 -10.24 -15.61 -1.05
CA THR A 83 -10.55 -16.88 -1.71
C THR A 83 -11.89 -17.31 -1.12
N PRO A 84 -12.98 -17.41 -1.90
CA PRO A 84 -14.17 -18.07 -1.38
C PRO A 84 -13.69 -19.43 -0.87
N PRO A 85 -14.11 -19.89 0.33
CA PRO A 85 -13.78 -21.23 0.76
C PRO A 85 -14.16 -22.15 -0.39
N LEU A 86 -13.22 -23.02 -0.78
CA LEU A 86 -13.41 -24.01 -1.83
C LEU A 86 -14.60 -24.86 -1.39
N SER A 87 -15.83 -24.45 -1.75
CA SER A 87 -17.02 -25.21 -1.46
C SER A 87 -16.85 -26.47 -2.26
N THR A 88 -16.56 -27.57 -1.55
CA THR A 88 -16.45 -28.91 -2.10
C THR A 88 -17.75 -29.19 -2.84
N TRP A 89 -17.72 -29.04 -4.16
CA TRP A 89 -18.80 -29.48 -5.00
C TRP A 89 -18.77 -31.01 -4.98
N THR A 90 -19.65 -31.61 -4.18
CA THR A 90 -20.00 -33.01 -4.31
C THR A 90 -21.16 -33.10 -5.29
N PRO A 91 -20.95 -33.60 -6.52
CA PRO A 91 -22.07 -33.95 -7.37
C PRO A 91 -22.84 -35.11 -6.72
N ASP A 92 -24.12 -34.87 -6.43
CA ASP A 92 -25.05 -35.94 -6.09
C ASP A 92 -25.22 -36.82 -7.34
N HIS A 93 -24.54 -37.96 -7.35
CA HIS A 93 -24.78 -39.01 -8.33
C HIS A 93 -26.08 -39.74 -7.96
N VAL A 94 -27.13 -39.52 -8.76
CA VAL A 94 -28.35 -40.35 -8.84
C VAL A 94 -28.31 -41.24 -10.07
#